data_AF-A0A5B9QIQ2-F1
#
_entry.id   AF-A0A5B9QIQ2-F1
#
_cell.length_a   1.000
_cell.length_b   1.000
_cell.length_c   1.000
_cell.angle_alpha   90.00
_cell.angle_beta   90.00
_cell.angle_gamma   90.00
#
_symmetry.space_group_name_H-M   'P 1'
#
loop_
_entity.id
_entity.type
_entity.pdbx_description
1 polymer ?
#
loop_
_entity_poly.entity_id
_entity_poly.type
_entity_poly.pdbx_seq_one_letter_code
_entity_poly.pdbx_strand_id
1 'polypeptide(L)'
;MSKEISSILDLPLVKPRELMHMHWKFAVIASLIAIAILSSPQRSSAQEDETYDFDGVADMDPQPADPTDWMTSENWSDSGADPLPPFGPAIPDFGTRVEIQTSTFGVNAPVIGPGDTAEAFELRIARFGGEGLLTMTGGTLTTVNSCSMSPFTCNRRLRVGAADVALDIDRHPGTFNLSGGTVTTDSLWIGSGSKGQVTMSGGILNTRGDLSFDWTFDAGSNLNMTAGTINVGSDIRMYRNSSLDLDGGTIIVANTVNLGFTDANITQTPNVSANILSGLLQANNALRVQGSVVVDGGILRAGSFNEALSVGTIEINGNGLLQFKNAQESVAAVQGLITSGFFTTSGASPLSVSVVDVGGTDYTQVSSAAPGLLGDFDNDGDVDGRDFLHWQRGDSPNGVSGVSVSAADLTDWQGNYGAPPLTAVVAVPEPAAGVFVFFLSLALLSRSTLVLNKSV
;
A
#
# COMPACT_ATOMS: atom_id res chain seq x y z
N MET A 1 -50.12 20.93 32.01
CA MET A 1 -48.77 21.10 31.41
C MET A 1 -48.88 21.27 29.89
N SER A 2 -49.60 22.30 29.43
CA SER A 2 -49.71 22.64 27.99
C SER A 2 -50.20 24.08 27.79
N LYS A 3 -49.75 25.03 28.64
CA LYS A 3 -50.17 26.44 28.56
C LYS A 3 -49.08 27.49 28.84
N GLU A 4 -47.81 27.12 28.87
CA GLU A 4 -46.69 28.05 29.15
C GLU A 4 -45.54 27.99 28.13
N ILE A 5 -45.81 27.66 26.86
CA ILE A 5 -44.80 27.73 25.78
C ILE A 5 -45.35 28.54 24.61
N SER A 6 -45.78 29.78 24.86
CA SER A 6 -46.28 30.68 23.82
C SER A 6 -45.85 32.15 23.98
N SER A 7 -44.93 32.49 24.90
CA SER A 7 -44.56 33.89 25.15
C SER A 7 -43.06 34.20 25.03
N ILE A 8 -42.27 33.40 24.28
CA ILE A 8 -40.82 33.61 24.12
C ILE A 8 -40.40 34.00 22.68
N LEU A 9 -41.35 34.17 21.75
CA LEU A 9 -41.06 34.49 20.34
C LEU A 9 -41.60 35.85 19.88
N ASP A 10 -41.34 36.90 20.67
CA ASP A 10 -41.40 38.29 20.19
C ASP A 10 -40.08 38.98 20.54
N LEU A 11 -39.05 38.75 19.71
CA LEU A 11 -37.82 39.55 19.72
C LEU A 11 -37.84 40.50 18.51
N PRO A 12 -37.63 41.81 18.71
CA PRO A 12 -37.64 42.77 17.62
C PRO A 12 -36.45 42.55 16.69
N LEU A 13 -36.67 42.69 15.39
CA LEU A 13 -35.64 42.73 14.35
C LEU A 13 -34.57 43.78 14.68
N VAL A 14 -33.44 43.33 15.19
CA VAL A 14 -32.25 44.17 15.42
C VAL A 14 -31.54 44.40 14.08
N LYS A 15 -31.23 45.66 13.78
CA LYS A 15 -30.59 46.07 12.53
C LYS A 15 -29.17 45.47 12.42
N PRO A 16 -28.69 45.10 11.22
CA PRO A 16 -27.42 44.38 11.02
C PRO A 16 -26.14 45.11 11.44
N ARG A 17 -26.21 46.36 11.90
CA ARG A 17 -25.04 47.17 12.26
C ARG A 17 -24.58 47.08 13.71
N GLU A 18 -25.33 46.44 14.61
CA GLU A 18 -24.93 46.33 16.02
C GLU A 18 -24.38 44.96 16.43
N LEU A 19 -24.48 43.92 15.58
CA LEU A 19 -23.89 42.60 15.89
C LEU A 19 -22.35 42.60 15.91
N MET A 20 -21.70 43.57 15.26
CA MET A 20 -20.24 43.58 15.10
C MET A 20 -19.48 44.04 16.36
N HIS A 21 -20.14 44.72 17.31
CA HIS A 21 -19.51 45.17 18.56
C HIS A 21 -19.61 44.17 19.71
N MET A 22 -20.45 43.14 19.60
CA MET A 22 -20.64 42.15 20.65
C MET A 22 -19.60 41.02 20.60
N HIS A 23 -19.09 40.68 19.41
CA HIS A 23 -18.07 39.65 19.22
C HIS A 23 -16.69 40.04 19.81
N TRP A 24 -16.35 41.32 19.87
CA TRP A 24 -15.05 41.76 20.39
C TRP A 24 -14.96 41.66 21.93
N LYS A 25 -16.07 41.89 22.64
CA LYS A 25 -16.10 41.82 24.11
C LYS A 25 -16.00 40.39 24.64
N PHE A 26 -16.55 39.40 23.92
CA PHE A 26 -16.41 37.99 24.29
C PHE A 26 -15.00 37.44 24.04
N ALA A 27 -14.32 37.89 22.97
CA ALA A 27 -12.94 37.48 22.69
C ALA A 27 -11.95 37.96 23.77
N VAL A 28 -12.10 39.20 24.26
CA VAL A 28 -11.21 39.76 25.30
C VAL A 28 -11.40 39.08 26.66
N ILE A 29 -12.62 38.69 27.02
CA ILE A 29 -12.89 37.99 28.28
C ILE A 29 -12.34 36.55 28.23
N ALA A 30 -12.42 35.87 27.09
CA ALA A 30 -11.84 34.54 26.92
C ALA A 30 -10.30 34.55 27.03
N SER A 31 -9.62 35.57 26.49
CA SER A 31 -8.16 35.71 26.58
C SER A 31 -7.66 36.03 28.00
N LEU A 32 -8.44 36.76 28.80
CA LEU A 32 -8.06 37.06 30.20
C LEU A 32 -8.21 35.84 31.14
N ILE A 33 -9.15 34.93 30.85
CA ILE A 33 -9.31 33.68 31.61
C ILE A 33 -8.18 32.69 31.28
N ALA A 34 -7.70 32.66 30.03
CA ALA A 34 -6.58 31.79 29.63
C ALA A 34 -5.24 32.20 30.29
N ILE A 35 -5.02 33.49 30.55
CA ILE A 35 -3.78 33.98 31.19
C ILE A 35 -3.77 33.70 32.70
N ALA A 36 -4.94 33.62 33.36
CA ALA A 36 -5.03 33.37 34.80
C ALA A 36 -4.84 31.88 35.19
N ILE A 37 -4.95 30.95 34.24
CA ILE A 37 -4.81 29.49 34.50
C ILE A 37 -3.34 29.03 34.35
N LEU A 38 -2.48 29.82 33.69
CA LEU A 38 -1.07 29.46 33.42
C LEU A 38 -0.06 29.90 34.50
N SER A 39 -0.51 30.45 35.64
CA SER A 39 0.38 30.95 36.69
C SER A 39 0.23 30.22 38.04
N SER A 40 0.12 28.89 38.04
CA SER A 40 0.30 28.10 39.27
C SER A 40 1.78 27.74 39.48
N PRO A 41 2.38 28.02 40.65
CA PRO A 41 3.77 27.67 40.92
C PRO A 41 3.95 26.15 41.02
N GLN A 42 4.93 25.62 40.28
CA GLN A 42 5.32 24.21 40.36
C GLN A 42 5.88 23.88 41.74
N ARG A 43 5.34 22.82 42.36
CA ARG A 43 5.95 22.15 43.51
C ARG A 43 7.13 21.31 43.02
N SER A 44 8.33 21.66 43.43
CA SER A 44 9.51 20.81 43.35
C SER A 44 9.37 19.66 44.35
N SER A 45 9.21 18.42 43.86
CA SER A 45 9.45 17.22 44.67
C SER A 45 10.92 16.84 44.56
N ALA A 46 11.53 16.64 45.72
CA ALA A 46 12.92 16.25 45.89
C ALA A 46 13.21 14.91 45.20
N GLN A 47 14.34 14.91 44.49
CA GLN A 47 15.00 13.75 43.93
C GLN A 47 15.79 13.09 45.09
N GLU A 48 15.37 11.91 45.52
CA GLU A 48 16.22 11.05 46.36
C GLU A 48 17.14 10.26 45.43
N ASP A 49 18.43 10.38 45.76
CA ASP A 49 19.58 9.88 45.04
C ASP A 49 19.92 8.49 45.60
N GLU A 50 19.42 7.43 44.97
CA GLU A 50 19.82 6.07 45.33
C GLU A 50 21.14 5.72 44.64
N THR A 51 22.14 5.51 45.50
CA THR A 51 23.50 5.15 45.17
C THR A 51 23.54 3.67 44.78
N TYR A 52 23.87 3.39 43.51
CA TYR A 52 24.11 2.04 43.01
C TYR A 52 25.43 1.49 43.59
N ASP A 53 25.33 0.39 44.33
CA ASP A 53 26.45 -0.43 44.79
C ASP A 53 26.90 -1.35 43.63
N PHE A 54 28.21 -1.38 43.37
CA PHE A 54 28.83 -2.11 42.27
C PHE A 54 29.74 -3.18 42.89
N ASP A 55 29.17 -4.33 43.26
CA ASP A 55 29.96 -5.50 43.66
C ASP A 55 30.29 -6.35 42.44
N GLY A 56 31.41 -6.02 41.80
CA GLY A 56 31.97 -6.80 40.71
C GLY A 56 32.23 -8.25 41.13
N VAL A 57 31.33 -9.16 40.75
CA VAL A 57 31.57 -10.60 40.69
C VAL A 57 31.02 -11.13 39.37
N ALA A 58 31.93 -11.73 38.61
CA ALA A 58 31.66 -12.39 37.34
C ALA A 58 30.92 -13.72 37.56
N ASP A 59 29.82 -13.92 36.84
CA ASP A 59 29.34 -15.25 36.46
C ASP A 59 28.61 -15.16 35.11
N MET A 60 29.38 -15.19 34.01
CA MET A 60 28.82 -15.41 32.67
C MET A 60 28.80 -16.92 32.41
N ASP A 61 27.71 -17.56 32.83
CA ASP A 61 27.34 -18.88 32.34
C ASP A 61 27.02 -18.77 30.83
N PRO A 62 27.47 -19.69 29.96
CA PRO A 62 27.15 -19.64 28.54
C PRO A 62 25.67 -19.99 28.35
N GLN A 63 24.83 -18.99 28.15
CA GLN A 63 23.43 -19.22 27.78
C GLN A 63 23.30 -19.98 26.45
N PRO A 64 22.28 -20.86 26.32
CA PRO A 64 22.09 -21.71 25.17
C PRO A 64 21.65 -20.92 23.93
N ALA A 65 22.09 -21.39 22.77
CA ALA A 65 21.75 -20.88 21.44
C ALA A 65 20.32 -21.27 21.03
N ASP A 66 19.30 -20.75 21.72
CA ASP A 66 17.89 -20.89 21.33
C ASP A 66 17.31 -19.51 20.93
N PRO A 67 17.00 -19.26 19.65
CA PRO A 67 16.55 -17.96 19.16
C PRO A 67 15.09 -17.58 19.52
N THR A 68 14.48 -18.23 20.51
CA THR A 68 13.13 -17.92 20.99
C THR A 68 13.17 -16.83 22.07
N ASP A 69 13.62 -15.63 21.71
CA ASP A 69 13.83 -14.49 22.62
C ASP A 69 12.51 -13.81 23.09
N TRP A 70 11.40 -14.54 23.02
CA TRP A 70 10.11 -14.16 23.61
C TRP A 70 10.05 -14.36 25.13
N MET A 71 11.13 -14.89 25.72
CA MET A 71 11.13 -15.58 27.00
C MET A 71 12.01 -14.94 28.09
N THR A 72 12.41 -13.67 27.98
CA THR A 72 13.06 -12.95 29.11
C THR A 72 12.28 -11.69 29.49
N SER A 73 12.19 -11.40 30.79
CA SER A 73 11.43 -10.27 31.34
C SER A 73 12.09 -8.91 31.07
N GLU A 74 13.32 -8.91 30.54
CA GLU A 74 14.01 -7.71 30.09
C GLU A 74 13.40 -7.20 28.77
N ASN A 75 12.87 -8.12 27.95
CA ASN A 75 12.44 -7.87 26.57
C ASN A 75 11.04 -7.23 26.43
N TRP A 76 10.28 -7.12 27.52
CA TRP A 76 8.90 -6.62 27.50
C TRP A 76 8.59 -5.90 28.82
N SER A 77 8.19 -4.62 28.74
CA SER A 77 7.68 -3.89 29.89
C SER A 77 6.18 -4.16 30.05
N ASP A 78 5.79 -5.01 31.00
CA ASP A 78 4.42 -5.02 31.49
C ASP A 78 4.20 -3.77 32.36
N SER A 79 3.41 -2.82 31.85
CA SER A 79 3.01 -1.64 32.61
C SER A 79 1.76 -1.90 33.49
N GLY A 80 1.30 -3.16 33.53
CA GLY A 80 0.29 -3.67 34.46
C GLY A 80 0.91 -4.13 35.77
N ALA A 81 0.26 -3.81 36.88
CA ALA A 81 0.74 -4.06 38.25
C ALA A 81 0.61 -5.54 38.69
N ASP A 82 1.14 -6.50 37.92
CA ASP A 82 1.16 -7.92 38.32
C ASP A 82 2.59 -8.37 38.65
N PRO A 83 2.85 -8.93 39.85
CA PRO A 83 4.19 -9.35 40.25
C PRO A 83 4.68 -10.53 39.40
N LEU A 84 5.87 -10.36 38.83
CA LEU A 84 6.58 -11.34 37.99
C LEU A 84 6.65 -12.74 38.63
N PRO A 85 6.24 -13.82 37.94
CA PRO A 85 6.45 -15.18 38.39
C PRO A 85 7.92 -15.66 38.22
N PRO A 86 8.39 -16.67 38.99
CA PRO A 86 9.81 -17.00 39.15
C PRO A 86 10.41 -17.98 38.12
N PHE A 87 9.69 -18.31 37.04
CA PHE A 87 10.20 -19.13 35.93
C PHE A 87 9.87 -18.38 34.64
N GLY A 88 10.83 -18.31 33.71
CA GLY A 88 10.88 -17.36 32.58
C GLY A 88 9.52 -17.04 31.93
N PRO A 89 9.30 -15.78 31.48
CA PRO A 89 7.98 -15.29 31.15
C PRO A 89 7.25 -16.21 30.19
N ALA A 90 6.00 -16.49 30.55
CA ALA A 90 5.07 -17.09 29.62
C ALA A 90 5.01 -16.24 28.34
N ILE A 91 4.78 -16.91 27.20
CA ILE A 91 4.34 -16.26 25.96
C ILE A 91 3.28 -15.21 26.35
N PRO A 92 3.41 -13.94 25.91
CA PRO A 92 2.45 -12.91 26.29
C PRO A 92 1.03 -13.40 26.07
N ASP A 93 0.16 -13.12 27.02
CA ASP A 93 -1.20 -13.61 27.04
C ASP A 93 -2.20 -12.51 26.63
N PHE A 94 -3.49 -12.84 26.71
CA PHE A 94 -4.59 -11.95 26.30
C PHE A 94 -4.67 -10.62 27.07
N GLY A 95 -3.88 -10.43 28.14
CA GLY A 95 -3.81 -9.19 28.94
C GLY A 95 -2.57 -8.33 28.68
N THR A 96 -1.52 -8.88 28.07
CA THR A 96 -0.20 -8.23 28.06
C THR A 96 -0.08 -7.17 26.96
N ARG A 97 0.33 -5.95 27.34
CA ARG A 97 0.89 -4.99 26.37
C ARG A 97 2.36 -5.34 26.16
N VAL A 98 2.75 -5.42 24.90
CA VAL A 98 4.08 -5.83 24.47
C VAL A 98 4.77 -4.63 23.84
N GLU A 99 5.95 -4.27 24.32
CA GLU A 99 6.76 -3.15 23.81
C GLU A 99 8.16 -3.63 23.39
N ILE A 100 8.56 -3.38 22.14
CA ILE A 100 9.84 -3.81 21.56
C ILE A 100 10.74 -2.59 21.32
N GLN A 101 11.94 -2.59 21.89
CA GLN A 101 12.94 -1.50 21.84
C GLN A 101 14.36 -2.09 21.66
N THR A 102 15.22 -1.50 20.82
CA THR A 102 16.55 -2.03 20.43
C THR A 102 17.59 -1.89 21.52
N SER A 103 17.44 -0.93 22.44
CA SER A 103 18.31 -0.82 23.62
C SER A 103 18.22 -2.07 24.51
N THR A 104 17.17 -2.87 24.35
CA THR A 104 16.93 -4.10 25.09
C THR A 104 17.63 -5.33 24.49
N PHE A 105 17.89 -5.38 23.18
CA PHE A 105 18.19 -6.66 22.48
C PHE A 105 19.63 -6.84 21.96
N GLY A 106 20.49 -5.81 22.02
CA GLY A 106 21.81 -5.90 21.37
C GLY A 106 21.69 -6.31 19.89
N VAL A 107 22.47 -7.31 19.45
CA VAL A 107 22.51 -7.79 18.04
C VAL A 107 21.32 -8.65 17.61
N ASN A 108 20.43 -9.06 18.52
CA ASN A 108 19.41 -10.09 18.27
C ASN A 108 17.99 -9.56 18.42
N ALA A 109 17.47 -8.88 17.39
CA ALA A 109 16.07 -8.44 17.41
C ALA A 109 15.09 -9.62 17.49
N PRO A 110 13.93 -9.49 18.18
CA PRO A 110 12.96 -10.56 18.31
C PRO A 110 12.49 -11.10 16.95
N VAL A 111 12.37 -12.44 16.87
CA VAL A 111 11.93 -13.16 15.69
C VAL A 111 10.73 -14.05 16.02
N ILE A 112 9.66 -14.02 15.21
CA ILE A 112 8.61 -15.06 15.19
C ILE A 112 8.88 -15.97 13.99
N GLY A 113 9.31 -17.19 14.26
CA GLY A 113 9.65 -18.19 13.28
C GLY A 113 8.49 -19.11 12.89
N PRO A 114 8.70 -20.02 11.92
CA PRO A 114 7.71 -21.04 11.56
C PRO A 114 7.34 -21.94 12.75
N GLY A 115 6.05 -22.02 13.07
CA GLY A 115 5.52 -22.82 14.18
C GLY A 115 5.26 -22.01 15.46
N ASP A 116 5.84 -20.81 15.58
CA ASP A 116 5.66 -19.96 16.73
C ASP A 116 4.24 -19.35 16.76
N THR A 117 3.73 -19.13 17.97
CA THR A 117 2.46 -18.43 18.21
C THR A 117 2.70 -17.36 19.26
N ALA A 118 2.45 -16.10 18.91
CA ALA A 118 2.49 -14.97 19.81
C ALA A 118 1.10 -14.34 19.87
N GLU A 119 0.63 -14.06 21.08
CA GLU A 119 -0.59 -13.31 21.32
C GLU A 119 -0.28 -12.11 22.20
N ALA A 120 -0.95 -10.98 21.96
CA ALA A 120 -0.74 -9.77 22.75
C ALA A 120 -2.01 -8.92 22.78
N PHE A 121 -2.29 -8.22 23.87
CA PHE A 121 -3.37 -7.23 23.86
C PHE A 121 -3.07 -6.07 22.89
N GLU A 122 -1.85 -5.55 22.96
CA GLU A 122 -1.34 -4.48 22.11
C GLU A 122 0.16 -4.71 21.90
N LEU A 123 0.65 -4.58 20.67
CA LEU A 123 2.07 -4.66 20.35
C LEU A 123 2.56 -3.31 19.83
N ARG A 124 3.60 -2.77 20.46
CA ARG A 124 4.22 -1.50 20.09
C ARG A 124 5.70 -1.71 19.80
N ILE A 125 6.17 -1.16 18.69
CA ILE A 125 7.57 -1.18 18.30
C ILE A 125 8.09 0.26 18.35
N ALA A 126 9.17 0.50 19.10
CA ALA A 126 9.81 1.80 19.32
C ALA A 126 8.91 2.84 20.03
N ARG A 127 8.55 2.59 21.30
CA ARG A 127 7.80 3.56 22.13
C ARG A 127 8.70 4.42 23.02
N PHE A 128 9.63 3.83 23.74
CA PHE A 128 10.56 4.51 24.67
C PHE A 128 12.00 4.07 24.38
N GLY A 129 12.99 4.90 24.72
CA GLY A 129 14.37 4.45 24.93
C GLY A 129 15.16 3.85 23.75
N GLY A 130 14.66 3.89 22.51
CA GLY A 130 15.41 3.45 21.33
C GLY A 130 14.56 3.06 20.14
N GLU A 131 15.23 2.73 19.03
CA GLU A 131 14.60 2.16 17.84
C GLU A 131 13.91 0.83 18.19
N GLY A 132 13.12 0.23 17.32
CA GLY A 132 12.51 -1.08 17.59
C GLY A 132 12.54 -1.92 16.34
N LEU A 133 12.79 -3.22 16.46
CA LEU A 133 12.78 -4.14 15.34
C LEU A 133 12.08 -5.44 15.73
N LEU A 134 11.05 -5.81 14.96
CA LEU A 134 10.43 -7.13 15.02
C LEU A 134 10.53 -7.78 13.66
N THR A 135 10.99 -9.02 13.61
CA THR A 135 10.99 -9.82 12.37
C THR A 135 10.06 -11.03 12.51
N MET A 136 9.26 -11.29 11.49
CA MET A 136 8.43 -12.47 11.38
C MET A 136 8.79 -13.21 10.09
N THR A 137 9.32 -14.42 10.25
CA THR A 137 9.65 -15.31 9.12
C THR A 137 8.63 -16.44 8.98
N GLY A 138 7.73 -16.60 9.95
CA GLY A 138 6.67 -17.60 9.97
C GLY A 138 5.69 -17.37 11.13
N GLY A 139 5.01 -18.46 11.53
CA GLY A 139 4.19 -18.49 12.73
C GLY A 139 2.92 -17.65 12.67
N THR A 140 2.35 -17.36 13.83
CA THR A 140 1.15 -16.52 13.97
C THR A 140 1.34 -15.46 15.05
N LEU A 141 1.03 -14.21 14.73
CA LEU A 141 0.93 -13.11 15.69
C LEU A 141 -0.51 -12.62 15.74
N THR A 142 -1.16 -12.72 16.89
CA THR A 142 -2.52 -12.21 17.06
C THR A 142 -2.55 -11.12 18.11
N THR A 143 -3.06 -9.93 17.77
CA THR A 143 -3.45 -8.96 18.78
C THR A 143 -4.92 -9.14 19.15
N VAL A 144 -5.16 -9.44 20.42
CA VAL A 144 -6.43 -9.96 20.96
C VAL A 144 -7.10 -8.91 21.85
N ASN A 145 -8.42 -9.01 22.04
CA ASN A 145 -9.18 -8.06 22.86
C ASN A 145 -9.77 -8.80 24.01
N SER A 146 -9.39 -8.30 25.17
CA SER A 146 -9.90 -8.68 26.47
C SER A 146 -10.76 -7.55 27.07
N CYS A 147 -10.93 -6.41 26.39
CA CYS A 147 -11.67 -5.27 26.90
C CYS A 147 -13.16 -5.33 26.53
N SER A 148 -13.97 -5.81 27.48
CA SER A 148 -15.43 -5.81 27.44
C SER A 148 -16.07 -4.41 27.61
N MET A 149 -15.29 -3.34 27.82
CA MET A 149 -15.82 -2.13 28.46
C MET A 149 -16.00 -0.87 27.60
N SER A 150 -15.52 -0.78 26.34
CA SER A 150 -15.90 0.35 25.46
C SER A 150 -15.44 0.15 23.99
N PRO A 151 -16.32 0.33 22.99
CA PRO A 151 -15.99 0.16 21.57
C PRO A 151 -15.09 1.25 20.97
N PHE A 152 -14.78 2.34 21.68
CA PHE A 152 -14.06 3.49 21.11
C PHE A 152 -12.67 3.77 21.72
N THR A 153 -12.34 3.19 22.88
CA THR A 153 -11.10 3.53 23.61
C THR A 153 -10.05 2.41 23.62
N CYS A 154 -10.42 1.18 23.26
CA CYS A 154 -9.54 0.02 23.31
C CYS A 154 -9.43 -0.64 21.92
N ASN A 155 -8.95 0.11 20.92
CA ASN A 155 -8.63 -0.50 19.64
C ASN A 155 -7.34 -1.31 19.80
N ARG A 156 -7.41 -2.62 19.57
CA ARG A 156 -6.22 -3.50 19.53
C ARG A 156 -5.29 -2.96 18.44
N ARG A 157 -4.02 -2.76 18.74
CA ARG A 157 -3.12 -2.16 17.75
C ARG A 157 -1.83 -2.94 17.70
N LEU A 158 -1.44 -3.30 16.48
CA LEU A 158 -0.05 -3.38 16.14
C LEU A 158 0.38 -1.95 15.77
N ARG A 159 1.32 -1.40 16.53
CA ARG A 159 1.89 -0.07 16.26
C ARG A 159 3.36 -0.21 15.95
N VAL A 160 3.77 0.40 14.85
CA VAL A 160 5.16 0.44 14.39
C VAL A 160 5.59 1.90 14.39
N GLY A 161 6.57 2.28 15.20
CA GLY A 161 6.93 3.69 15.42
C GLY A 161 5.95 4.37 16.36
N ALA A 162 5.88 3.90 17.61
CA ALA A 162 4.79 4.22 18.54
C ALA A 162 5.21 5.19 19.68
N ALA A 163 6.05 6.18 19.41
CA ALA A 163 6.51 7.09 20.45
C ALA A 163 5.36 7.87 21.11
N ASP A 164 5.54 8.23 22.39
CA ASP A 164 4.55 9.02 23.10
C ASP A 164 4.65 10.50 22.66
N VAL A 165 3.61 11.01 22.02
CA VAL A 165 3.56 12.37 21.44
C VAL A 165 3.78 13.49 22.45
N ALA A 166 3.71 13.20 23.76
CA ALA A 166 3.83 14.19 24.81
C ALA A 166 5.27 14.70 25.04
N LEU A 167 6.30 13.97 24.58
CA LEU A 167 7.70 14.30 24.84
C LEU A 167 8.47 14.39 23.51
N ASP A 168 8.75 15.60 23.06
CA ASP A 168 9.33 15.89 21.73
C ASP A 168 10.80 15.45 21.56
N ILE A 169 11.43 14.86 22.59
CA ILE A 169 12.89 14.68 22.62
C ILE A 169 13.39 13.29 22.21
N ASP A 170 12.57 12.24 22.17
CA ASP A 170 13.05 10.86 21.91
C ASP A 170 12.15 10.09 20.94
N ARG A 171 11.97 10.60 19.72
CA ARG A 171 11.21 9.91 18.66
C ARG A 171 12.12 8.92 17.93
N HIS A 172 11.99 7.64 18.25
CA HIS A 172 12.77 6.59 17.61
C HIS A 172 11.96 5.81 16.57
N PRO A 173 12.58 5.40 15.44
CA PRO A 173 11.91 4.61 14.43
C PRO A 173 11.59 3.19 14.92
N GLY A 174 10.40 2.70 14.57
CA GLY A 174 10.05 1.29 14.70
C GLY A 174 10.04 0.61 13.34
N THR A 175 10.53 -0.62 13.29
CA THR A 175 10.62 -1.44 12.09
C THR A 175 9.95 -2.79 12.30
N PHE A 176 9.09 -3.18 11.36
CA PHE A 176 8.45 -4.48 11.34
C PHE A 176 8.68 -5.17 10.00
N ASN A 177 9.35 -6.32 10.03
CA ASN A 177 9.65 -7.12 8.85
C ASN A 177 8.78 -8.38 8.84
N LEU A 178 7.98 -8.57 7.79
CA LEU A 178 7.12 -9.75 7.61
C LEU A 178 7.49 -10.46 6.30
N SER A 179 8.20 -11.58 6.39
CA SER A 179 8.56 -12.41 5.23
C SER A 179 7.74 -13.71 5.16
N GLY A 180 7.07 -14.09 6.25
CA GLY A 180 6.19 -15.26 6.30
C GLY A 180 5.30 -15.26 7.54
N GLY A 181 4.35 -16.19 7.60
CA GLY A 181 3.42 -16.31 8.73
C GLY A 181 2.12 -15.51 8.56
N THR A 182 1.34 -15.43 9.64
CA THR A 182 0.06 -14.71 9.67
C THR A 182 0.00 -13.73 10.84
N VAL A 183 -0.28 -12.47 10.55
CA VAL A 183 -0.57 -11.43 11.54
C VAL A 183 -2.07 -11.15 11.53
N THR A 184 -2.71 -11.13 12.70
CA THR A 184 -4.10 -10.70 12.85
C THR A 184 -4.20 -9.61 13.92
N THR A 185 -4.78 -8.47 13.56
CA THR A 185 -4.95 -7.32 14.47
C THR A 185 -6.30 -6.63 14.29
N ASP A 186 -6.73 -5.75 15.20
CA ASP A 186 -7.82 -4.82 14.87
C ASP A 186 -7.29 -3.79 13.88
N SER A 187 -6.29 -3.01 14.28
CA SER A 187 -5.73 -1.95 13.44
C SER A 187 -4.22 -2.02 13.41
N LEU A 188 -3.65 -1.75 12.23
CA LEU A 188 -2.21 -1.57 12.06
C LEU A 188 -1.92 -0.07 11.90
N TRP A 189 -1.07 0.45 12.77
CA TRP A 189 -0.65 1.85 12.74
C TRP A 189 0.85 1.91 12.44
N ILE A 190 1.21 2.53 11.33
CA ILE A 190 2.58 2.72 10.87
C ILE A 190 2.92 4.19 11.05
N GLY A 191 3.54 4.52 12.18
CA GLY A 191 3.81 5.88 12.61
C GLY A 191 2.70 6.45 13.49
N SER A 192 2.85 6.26 14.80
CA SER A 192 1.95 6.70 15.86
C SER A 192 2.75 7.46 16.92
N GLY A 193 3.47 8.50 16.51
CA GLY A 193 4.29 9.37 17.35
C GLY A 193 5.77 9.39 16.97
N SER A 194 6.20 8.45 16.12
CA SER A 194 7.52 8.41 15.51
C SER A 194 7.46 7.68 14.16
N LYS A 195 8.61 7.48 13.51
CA LYS A 195 8.67 6.83 12.19
C LYS A 195 8.31 5.35 12.30
N GLY A 196 7.26 4.93 11.61
CA GLY A 196 6.97 3.51 11.40
C GLY A 196 7.49 3.04 10.06
N GLN A 197 8.16 1.88 10.02
CA GLN A 197 8.57 1.22 8.79
C GLN A 197 8.07 -0.22 8.79
N VAL A 198 7.30 -0.60 7.79
CA VAL A 198 6.89 -1.99 7.58
C VAL A 198 7.46 -2.48 6.26
N THR A 199 8.17 -3.61 6.28
CA THR A 199 8.64 -4.29 5.06
C THR A 199 7.98 -5.65 4.98
N MET A 200 7.33 -5.95 3.86
CA MET A 200 6.61 -7.20 3.67
C MET A 200 7.07 -7.88 2.38
N SER A 201 7.73 -9.03 2.52
CA SER A 201 8.20 -9.87 1.41
C SER A 201 7.46 -11.21 1.32
N GLY A 202 6.40 -11.37 2.11
CA GLY A 202 5.55 -12.55 2.15
C GLY A 202 4.54 -12.49 3.29
N GLY A 203 3.92 -13.63 3.61
CA GLY A 203 2.96 -13.74 4.71
C GLY A 203 1.59 -13.10 4.45
N ILE A 204 0.75 -13.14 5.48
CA ILE A 204 -0.62 -12.59 5.48
C ILE A 204 -0.77 -11.65 6.67
N LEU A 205 -1.30 -10.44 6.45
CA LEU A 205 -1.66 -9.51 7.51
C LEU A 205 -3.14 -9.16 7.41
N ASN A 206 -3.90 -9.47 8.46
CA ASN A 206 -5.32 -9.20 8.54
C ASN A 206 -5.58 -8.11 9.59
N THR A 207 -6.19 -7.00 9.19
CA THR A 207 -6.75 -6.01 10.11
C THR A 207 -8.27 -6.13 10.10
N ARG A 208 -8.93 -6.05 11.26
CA ARG A 208 -10.41 -5.97 11.34
C ARG A 208 -10.93 -4.54 11.14
N GLY A 209 -10.11 -3.55 11.44
CA GLY A 209 -10.35 -2.12 11.29
C GLY A 209 -9.35 -1.48 10.32
N ASP A 210 -8.89 -0.29 10.66
CA ASP A 210 -8.11 0.54 9.74
C ASP A 210 -6.62 0.14 9.66
N LEU A 211 -6.02 0.40 8.49
CA LEU A 211 -4.59 0.51 8.29
C LEU A 211 -4.24 2.01 8.17
N SER A 212 -3.47 2.55 9.11
CA SER A 212 -3.21 3.98 9.22
C SER A 212 -1.71 4.30 9.16
N PHE A 213 -1.35 5.41 8.53
CA PHE A 213 0.04 5.85 8.37
C PHE A 213 0.28 7.26 8.88
N ASP A 214 1.27 7.46 9.75
CA ASP A 214 1.77 8.77 10.22
C ASP A 214 0.67 9.66 10.82
N TRP A 215 -0.03 9.16 11.84
CA TRP A 215 -1.13 9.92 12.46
C TRP A 215 -0.67 11.21 13.14
N THR A 216 0.60 11.29 13.51
CA THR A 216 1.19 12.36 14.34
C THR A 216 1.99 13.38 13.55
N PHE A 217 2.07 13.20 12.22
CA PHE A 217 2.53 14.17 11.22
C PHE A 217 4.02 14.48 11.25
N ASP A 218 4.85 13.53 11.68
CA ASP A 218 6.18 13.86 12.17
C ASP A 218 7.31 13.10 11.49
N ALA A 219 7.06 11.99 10.81
CA ALA A 219 8.15 11.01 10.73
C ALA A 219 8.33 10.22 9.44
N GLY A 220 7.62 10.46 8.35
CA GLY A 220 8.03 9.85 7.08
C GLY A 220 7.71 8.36 6.99
N SER A 221 6.57 7.93 7.55
CA SER A 221 6.29 6.51 7.80
C SER A 221 5.93 5.75 6.53
N ASN A 222 6.46 4.54 6.36
CA ASN A 222 6.39 3.83 5.09
C ASN A 222 6.00 2.34 5.21
N LEU A 223 5.26 1.85 4.22
CA LEU A 223 5.02 0.42 3.98
C LEU A 223 5.61 0.04 2.63
N ASN A 224 6.55 -0.90 2.62
CA ASN A 224 7.18 -1.43 1.42
C ASN A 224 6.78 -2.90 1.27
N MET A 225 6.13 -3.27 0.17
CA MET A 225 5.74 -4.64 -0.11
C MET A 225 6.37 -5.14 -1.42
N THR A 226 6.98 -6.33 -1.37
CA THR A 226 7.43 -7.08 -2.56
C THR A 226 6.65 -8.37 -2.77
N ALA A 227 5.96 -8.87 -1.75
CA ALA A 227 4.99 -9.97 -1.86
C ALA A 227 4.03 -10.00 -0.66
N GLY A 228 3.21 -11.05 -0.58
CA GLY A 228 2.28 -11.31 0.52
C GLY A 228 0.90 -10.64 0.33
N THR A 229 0.07 -10.71 1.36
CA THR A 229 -1.31 -10.19 1.31
C THR A 229 -1.68 -9.41 2.56
N ILE A 230 -2.19 -8.19 2.41
CA ILE A 230 -2.84 -7.43 3.48
C ILE A 230 -4.34 -7.36 3.23
N ASN A 231 -5.13 -7.84 4.18
CA ASN A 231 -6.58 -7.68 4.19
C ASN A 231 -6.96 -6.63 5.22
N VAL A 232 -7.50 -5.49 4.77
CA VAL A 232 -7.92 -4.37 5.61
C VAL A 232 -9.43 -4.39 5.78
N GLY A 233 -9.90 -4.64 7.00
CA GLY A 233 -11.33 -4.79 7.32
C GLY A 233 -12.15 -3.50 7.26
N SER A 234 -11.49 -2.33 7.22
CA SER A 234 -12.14 -1.00 7.12
C SER A 234 -11.43 -0.13 6.08
N ASP A 235 -10.75 0.94 6.49
CA ASP A 235 -10.14 1.92 5.59
C ASP A 235 -8.61 1.84 5.60
N ILE A 236 -8.01 2.27 4.49
CA ILE A 236 -6.64 2.80 4.51
C ILE A 236 -6.72 4.30 4.73
N ARG A 237 -5.93 4.82 5.67
CA ARG A 237 -5.78 6.25 5.93
C ARG A 237 -4.31 6.62 5.96
N MET A 238 -3.85 7.21 4.86
CA MET A 238 -2.52 7.79 4.77
C MET A 238 -2.59 9.26 5.13
N TYR A 239 -1.97 9.64 6.25
CA TYR A 239 -1.81 11.03 6.67
C TYR A 239 -0.49 11.57 6.09
N ARG A 240 0.06 12.65 6.63
CA ARG A 240 1.17 13.38 6.00
C ARG A 240 2.47 12.58 5.98
N ASN A 241 3.33 12.89 5.02
CA ASN A 241 4.68 12.32 4.87
C ASN A 241 4.69 10.80 4.88
N SER A 242 3.61 10.14 4.47
CA SER A 242 3.57 8.68 4.42
C SER A 242 3.78 8.18 3.01
N SER A 243 4.47 7.05 2.89
CA SER A 243 4.66 6.36 1.62
C SER A 243 4.14 4.93 1.64
N LEU A 244 3.61 4.50 0.51
CA LEU A 244 3.18 3.14 0.25
C LEU A 244 3.82 2.68 -1.06
N ASP A 245 4.71 1.70 -0.99
CA ASP A 245 5.41 1.16 -2.14
C ASP A 245 5.02 -0.31 -2.34
N LEU A 246 4.35 -0.62 -3.46
CA LEU A 246 3.87 -1.95 -3.83
C LEU A 246 4.61 -2.46 -5.08
N ASP A 247 5.78 -3.04 -4.84
CA ASP A 247 6.54 -3.80 -5.85
C ASP A 247 6.20 -5.30 -5.79
N GLY A 248 4.91 -5.57 -5.68
CA GLY A 248 4.33 -6.90 -5.59
C GLY A 248 3.27 -6.99 -4.50
N GLY A 249 2.83 -8.21 -4.22
CA GLY A 249 1.83 -8.48 -3.20
C GLY A 249 0.44 -7.92 -3.52
N THR A 250 -0.44 -7.97 -2.52
CA THR A 250 -1.84 -7.54 -2.67
C THR A 250 -2.34 -6.89 -1.40
N ILE A 251 -2.97 -5.74 -1.51
CA ILE A 251 -3.74 -5.10 -0.44
C ILE A 251 -5.21 -5.03 -0.85
N ILE A 252 -6.09 -5.67 -0.07
CA ILE A 252 -7.54 -5.65 -0.26
C ILE A 252 -8.17 -4.87 0.88
N VAL A 253 -8.92 -3.83 0.56
CA VAL A 253 -9.55 -2.92 1.52
C VAL A 253 -11.06 -3.05 1.41
N ALA A 254 -11.68 -3.42 2.53
CA ALA A 254 -13.11 -3.67 2.59
C ALA A 254 -13.97 -2.41 2.33
N ASN A 255 -13.44 -1.22 2.63
CA ASN A 255 -14.12 0.05 2.41
C ASN A 255 -13.31 1.01 1.53
N THR A 256 -12.75 2.08 2.11
CA THR A 256 -12.19 3.21 1.37
C THR A 256 -10.68 3.27 1.48
N VAL A 257 -10.01 3.61 0.38
CA VAL A 257 -8.59 3.98 0.37
C VAL A 257 -8.46 5.50 0.31
N ASN A 258 -7.92 6.10 1.38
CA ASN A 258 -7.66 7.55 1.47
C ASN A 258 -6.15 7.81 1.40
N LEU A 259 -5.67 8.23 0.23
CA LEU A 259 -4.26 8.56 -0.03
C LEU A 259 -4.07 10.07 0.16
N GLY A 260 -3.78 10.47 1.40
CA GLY A 260 -3.80 11.86 1.84
C GLY A 260 -5.13 12.21 2.49
N PHE A 261 -5.30 11.85 3.76
CA PHE A 261 -6.48 12.19 4.54
C PHE A 261 -6.26 13.53 5.27
N THR A 262 -7.17 14.47 5.05
CA THR A 262 -7.27 15.71 5.83
C THR A 262 -8.45 15.61 6.80
N ASP A 263 -8.13 15.56 8.10
CA ASP A 263 -9.11 15.82 9.14
C ASP A 263 -9.37 17.33 9.19
N ALA A 264 -10.54 17.76 9.67
CA ALA A 264 -10.89 19.17 9.85
C ALA A 264 -9.85 19.93 10.72
N ASN A 265 -9.11 19.20 11.55
CA ASN A 265 -8.04 19.74 12.39
C ASN A 265 -6.68 19.87 11.69
N ILE A 266 -6.57 19.46 10.42
CA ILE A 266 -5.32 19.29 9.67
C ILE A 266 -5.34 20.21 8.44
N THR A 267 -4.73 21.40 8.53
CA THR A 267 -4.79 22.43 7.48
C THR A 267 -3.71 22.35 6.39
N GLN A 268 -2.67 21.55 6.56
CA GLN A 268 -1.61 21.42 5.55
C GLN A 268 -1.94 20.34 4.52
N THR A 269 -1.52 20.58 3.27
CA THR A 269 -1.64 19.64 2.16
C THR A 269 -0.92 18.33 2.47
N PRO A 270 -1.58 17.17 2.35
CA PRO A 270 -0.95 15.90 2.62
C PRO A 270 0.14 15.60 1.57
N ASN A 271 1.39 15.53 2.01
CA ASN A 271 2.49 15.01 1.22
C ASN A 271 2.51 13.48 1.32
N VAL A 272 1.63 12.82 0.55
CA VAL A 272 1.51 11.36 0.50
C VAL A 272 1.95 10.87 -0.85
N SER A 273 2.71 9.78 -0.89
CA SER A 273 3.09 9.08 -2.11
C SER A 273 2.66 7.62 -2.06
N ALA A 274 1.96 7.14 -3.09
CA ALA A 274 1.72 5.72 -3.27
C ALA A 274 2.25 5.27 -4.63
N ASN A 275 3.20 4.33 -4.64
CA ASN A 275 3.79 3.77 -5.86
C ASN A 275 3.34 2.31 -6.01
N ILE A 276 2.68 1.98 -7.12
CA ILE A 276 2.11 0.66 -7.40
C ILE A 276 2.79 0.11 -8.65
N LEU A 277 3.91 -0.59 -8.44
CA LEU A 277 4.83 -1.01 -9.49
C LEU A 277 4.47 -2.37 -10.09
N SER A 278 4.17 -3.35 -9.25
CA SER A 278 3.78 -4.70 -9.72
C SER A 278 2.74 -5.38 -8.82
N GLY A 279 2.28 -4.68 -7.76
CA GLY A 279 1.25 -5.16 -6.85
C GLY A 279 -0.18 -4.78 -7.22
N LEU A 280 -1.12 -5.20 -6.36
CA LEU A 280 -2.54 -4.82 -6.42
C LEU A 280 -2.93 -4.04 -5.17
N LEU A 281 -3.46 -2.83 -5.34
CA LEU A 281 -4.20 -2.09 -4.30
C LEU A 281 -5.68 -2.02 -4.69
N GLN A 282 -6.55 -2.67 -3.92
CA GLN A 282 -7.98 -2.71 -4.20
C GLN A 282 -8.82 -2.12 -3.06
N ALA A 283 -9.64 -1.11 -3.37
CA ALA A 283 -10.70 -0.59 -2.50
C ALA A 283 -12.07 -1.12 -2.95
N ASN A 284 -12.83 -1.75 -2.07
CA ASN A 284 -14.15 -2.27 -2.48
C ASN A 284 -15.22 -1.18 -2.66
N ASN A 285 -15.06 -0.04 -1.97
CA ASN A 285 -15.98 1.09 -2.03
C ASN A 285 -15.41 2.26 -2.85
N ALA A 286 -14.57 3.11 -2.27
CA ALA A 286 -14.12 4.34 -2.93
C ALA A 286 -12.61 4.54 -2.82
N LEU A 287 -12.06 5.24 -3.81
CA LEU A 287 -10.71 5.81 -3.79
C LEU A 287 -10.79 7.33 -3.64
N ARG A 288 -9.94 7.88 -2.75
CA ARG A 288 -9.74 9.32 -2.53
C ARG A 288 -8.26 9.63 -2.58
N VAL A 289 -7.89 10.62 -3.39
CA VAL A 289 -6.48 10.98 -3.60
C VAL A 289 -6.28 12.47 -3.37
N GLN A 290 -5.51 12.82 -2.34
CA GLN A 290 -5.07 14.19 -2.08
C GLN A 290 -3.55 14.33 -2.21
N GLY A 291 -2.80 13.22 -2.28
CA GLY A 291 -1.36 13.17 -2.54
C GLY A 291 -1.02 12.83 -3.99
N SER A 292 0.18 12.29 -4.20
CA SER A 292 0.62 11.76 -5.50
C SER A 292 0.50 10.24 -5.51
N VAL A 293 -0.03 9.68 -6.60
CA VAL A 293 -0.12 8.24 -6.82
C VAL A 293 0.50 7.92 -8.15
N VAL A 294 1.40 6.94 -8.19
CA VAL A 294 2.00 6.43 -9.41
C VAL A 294 1.62 4.96 -9.56
N VAL A 295 1.05 4.60 -10.71
CA VAL A 295 0.73 3.22 -11.10
C VAL A 295 1.61 2.88 -12.30
N ASP A 296 2.71 2.17 -12.07
CA ASP A 296 3.72 1.87 -13.08
C ASP A 296 3.97 0.36 -13.19
N GLY A 297 3.01 -0.33 -13.80
CA GLY A 297 3.00 -1.79 -13.97
C GLY A 297 2.05 -2.56 -13.05
N GLY A 298 1.62 -1.96 -11.93
CA GLY A 298 0.68 -2.56 -11.00
C GLY A 298 -0.79 -2.23 -11.29
N ILE A 299 -1.67 -2.59 -10.36
CA ILE A 299 -3.12 -2.38 -10.49
C ILE A 299 -3.63 -1.57 -9.29
N LEU A 300 -4.26 -0.43 -9.57
CA LEU A 300 -5.06 0.33 -8.62
C LEU A 300 -6.53 0.15 -8.96
N ARG A 301 -7.30 -0.51 -8.08
CA ARG A 301 -8.70 -0.81 -8.31
C ARG A 301 -9.58 -0.22 -7.22
N ALA A 302 -10.72 0.36 -7.59
CA ALA A 302 -11.71 0.86 -6.65
C ALA A 302 -13.14 0.60 -7.10
N GLY A 303 -14.11 0.75 -6.19
CA GLY A 303 -15.53 0.75 -6.57
C GLY A 303 -15.90 2.03 -7.33
N SER A 304 -15.52 3.19 -6.81
CA SER A 304 -15.72 4.51 -7.42
C SER A 304 -14.54 5.46 -7.14
N PHE A 305 -14.52 6.60 -7.84
CA PHE A 305 -13.59 7.70 -7.60
C PHE A 305 -14.35 8.88 -6.97
N ASN A 306 -13.88 9.38 -5.83
CA ASN A 306 -14.53 10.51 -5.16
C ASN A 306 -13.85 11.83 -5.52
N GLU A 307 -14.32 12.47 -6.59
CA GLU A 307 -13.77 13.73 -7.10
C GLU A 307 -13.85 14.87 -6.09
N ALA A 308 -14.98 14.99 -5.38
CA ALA A 308 -15.25 16.11 -4.48
C ALA A 308 -14.24 16.25 -3.33
N LEU A 309 -13.57 15.14 -2.98
CA LEU A 309 -12.58 15.08 -1.90
C LEU A 309 -11.17 14.78 -2.42
N SER A 310 -10.99 14.67 -3.74
CA SER A 310 -9.71 14.39 -4.37
C SER A 310 -9.13 15.67 -4.95
N VAL A 311 -7.91 15.98 -4.56
CA VAL A 311 -7.15 17.16 -5.01
C VAL A 311 -5.74 16.81 -5.51
N GLY A 312 -5.38 15.53 -5.44
CA GLY A 312 -4.11 15.00 -5.91
C GLY A 312 -4.17 14.52 -7.37
N THR A 313 -3.11 13.88 -7.82
CA THR A 313 -2.99 13.32 -9.18
C THR A 313 -2.69 11.84 -9.13
N ILE A 314 -3.18 11.10 -10.12
CA ILE A 314 -2.80 9.72 -10.37
C ILE A 314 -2.06 9.66 -11.70
N GLU A 315 -0.78 9.31 -11.66
CA GLU A 315 0.04 9.07 -12.83
C GLU A 315 0.03 7.58 -13.18
N ILE A 316 -0.29 7.25 -14.44
CA ILE A 316 -0.41 5.88 -14.94
C ILE A 316 0.62 5.69 -16.05
N ASN A 317 1.60 4.82 -15.80
CA ASN A 317 2.72 4.57 -16.69
C ASN A 317 2.89 3.08 -16.98
N GLY A 318 3.71 2.76 -17.98
CA GLY A 318 4.06 1.38 -18.32
C GLY A 318 2.80 0.52 -18.51
N ASN A 319 2.77 -0.63 -17.83
CA ASN A 319 1.62 -1.54 -17.83
C ASN A 319 0.63 -1.26 -16.69
N GLY A 320 0.70 -0.08 -16.06
CA GLY A 320 -0.14 0.30 -14.93
C GLY A 320 -1.62 0.38 -15.31
N LEU A 321 -2.48 -0.18 -14.47
CA LEU A 321 -3.93 -0.20 -14.68
C LEU A 321 -4.65 0.51 -13.54
N LEU A 322 -5.49 1.49 -13.87
CA LEU A 322 -6.44 2.10 -12.96
C LEU A 322 -7.85 1.61 -13.30
N GLN A 323 -8.56 1.02 -12.35
CA GLN A 323 -9.85 0.36 -12.59
C GLN A 323 -10.93 0.82 -11.61
N PHE A 324 -12.10 1.17 -12.13
CA PHE A 324 -13.29 1.50 -11.34
C PHE A 324 -14.47 0.61 -11.75
N LYS A 325 -15.39 0.26 -10.87
CA LYS A 325 -16.58 -0.51 -11.29
C LYS A 325 -17.35 0.31 -12.32
N ASN A 326 -17.61 -0.26 -13.50
CA ASN A 326 -18.25 0.46 -14.61
C ASN A 326 -19.67 0.96 -14.24
N ALA A 327 -20.35 0.25 -13.32
CA ALA A 327 -21.63 0.68 -12.79
C ALA A 327 -21.59 1.96 -11.93
N GLN A 328 -20.40 2.40 -11.48
CA GLN A 328 -20.21 3.62 -10.71
C GLN A 328 -19.49 4.69 -11.53
N GLU A 329 -18.51 4.30 -12.33
CA GLU A 329 -17.72 5.22 -13.15
C GLU A 329 -17.81 4.81 -14.62
N SER A 330 -18.63 5.51 -15.40
CA SER A 330 -18.74 5.26 -16.84
C SER A 330 -17.48 5.67 -17.59
N VAL A 331 -17.26 5.10 -18.78
CA VAL A 331 -16.17 5.50 -19.71
C VAL A 331 -16.14 7.01 -19.93
N ALA A 332 -17.30 7.65 -20.13
CA ALA A 332 -17.38 9.08 -20.37
C ALA A 332 -16.98 9.93 -19.15
N ALA A 333 -17.34 9.50 -17.94
CA ALA A 333 -16.95 10.16 -16.70
C ALA A 333 -15.42 10.09 -16.50
N VAL A 334 -14.85 8.91 -16.68
CA VAL A 334 -13.40 8.68 -16.58
C VAL A 334 -12.62 9.46 -17.64
N GLN A 335 -13.14 9.58 -18.86
CA GLN A 335 -12.53 10.44 -19.90
C GLN A 335 -12.53 11.93 -19.48
N GLY A 336 -13.56 12.37 -18.76
CA GLY A 336 -13.60 13.71 -18.16
C GLY A 336 -12.47 13.94 -17.15
N LEU A 337 -12.17 12.94 -16.31
CA LEU A 337 -11.09 12.97 -15.33
C LEU A 337 -9.68 13.03 -15.94
N ILE A 338 -9.49 12.34 -17.07
CA ILE A 338 -8.26 12.47 -17.87
C ILE A 338 -8.15 13.90 -18.40
N THR A 339 -9.24 14.43 -18.96
CA THR A 339 -9.27 15.77 -19.57
C THR A 339 -9.03 16.87 -18.53
N SER A 340 -9.50 16.70 -17.29
CA SER A 340 -9.25 17.65 -16.20
C SER A 340 -7.85 17.55 -15.60
N GLY A 341 -7.05 16.55 -15.99
CA GLY A 341 -5.69 16.33 -15.50
C GLY A 341 -5.61 15.63 -14.13
N PHE A 342 -6.69 15.00 -13.66
CA PHE A 342 -6.61 14.16 -12.46
C PHE A 342 -5.82 12.88 -12.73
N PHE A 343 -5.99 12.33 -13.93
CA PHE A 343 -5.25 11.17 -14.41
C PHE A 343 -4.25 11.62 -15.47
N THR A 344 -2.97 11.32 -15.23
CA THR A 344 -1.84 11.73 -16.07
C THR A 344 -0.95 10.54 -16.42
N THR A 345 0.04 10.76 -17.26
CA THR A 345 1.09 9.82 -17.66
C THR A 345 2.34 10.64 -17.90
N SER A 346 3.52 10.17 -17.51
CA SER A 346 4.79 10.84 -17.84
C SER A 346 5.33 10.44 -19.21
N GLY A 347 4.81 9.37 -19.80
CA GLY A 347 5.16 8.94 -21.15
C GLY A 347 4.51 9.78 -22.24
N ALA A 348 5.05 9.69 -23.46
CA ALA A 348 4.42 10.27 -24.66
C ALA A 348 3.09 9.58 -25.03
N SER A 349 2.87 8.39 -24.47
CA SER A 349 1.65 7.60 -24.60
C SER A 349 0.42 8.32 -24.07
N PRO A 350 -0.67 8.44 -24.85
CA PRO A 350 -1.94 8.91 -24.32
C PRO A 350 -2.55 7.87 -23.37
N LEU A 351 -3.37 8.34 -22.43
CA LEU A 351 -4.24 7.46 -21.66
C LEU A 351 -5.42 7.00 -22.52
N SER A 352 -5.78 5.73 -22.39
CA SER A 352 -6.96 5.13 -23.04
C SER A 352 -7.95 4.64 -21.98
N VAL A 353 -9.24 4.64 -22.32
CA VAL A 353 -10.31 4.16 -21.44
C VAL A 353 -11.07 3.04 -22.13
N SER A 354 -11.24 1.92 -21.45
CA SER A 354 -11.96 0.74 -21.95
C SER A 354 -12.82 0.10 -20.85
N VAL A 355 -13.71 -0.82 -21.23
CA VAL A 355 -14.42 -1.67 -20.27
C VAL A 355 -13.80 -3.06 -20.33
N VAL A 356 -13.45 -3.60 -19.17
CA VAL A 356 -12.84 -4.94 -19.01
C VAL A 356 -13.64 -5.75 -18.00
N ASP A 357 -13.84 -7.04 -18.27
CA ASP A 357 -14.43 -7.97 -17.30
C ASP A 357 -13.32 -8.56 -16.42
N VAL A 358 -13.41 -8.34 -15.11
CA VAL A 358 -12.52 -8.95 -14.11
C VAL A 358 -13.34 -9.85 -13.20
N GLY A 359 -13.36 -11.14 -13.50
CA GLY A 359 -14.02 -12.13 -12.66
C GLY A 359 -15.55 -12.01 -12.63
N GLY A 360 -16.18 -11.61 -13.73
CA GLY A 360 -17.63 -11.42 -13.87
C GLY A 360 -18.11 -10.04 -13.42
N THR A 361 -17.20 -9.08 -13.22
CA THR A 361 -17.51 -7.70 -12.88
C THR A 361 -16.87 -6.78 -13.91
N ASP A 362 -17.68 -5.94 -14.55
CA ASP A 362 -17.19 -4.94 -15.50
C ASP A 362 -16.53 -3.78 -14.77
N TYR A 363 -15.29 -3.48 -15.16
CA TYR A 363 -14.53 -2.33 -14.73
C TYR A 363 -14.28 -1.36 -15.90
N THR A 364 -14.45 -0.07 -15.65
CA THR A 364 -13.89 0.98 -16.51
C THR A 364 -12.41 1.09 -16.18
N GLN A 365 -11.57 0.74 -17.14
CA GLN A 365 -10.13 0.72 -17.01
C GLN A 365 -9.50 1.90 -17.74
N VAL A 366 -8.58 2.57 -17.05
CA VAL A 366 -7.61 3.49 -17.63
C VAL A 366 -6.27 2.80 -17.68
N SER A 367 -5.61 2.87 -18.83
CA SER A 367 -4.25 2.39 -19.02
C SER A 367 -3.47 3.38 -19.87
N SER A 368 -2.16 3.46 -19.65
CA SER A 368 -1.26 4.07 -20.62
C SER A 368 -1.37 3.22 -21.88
N ALA A 369 -1.86 3.79 -22.99
CA ALA A 369 -1.78 3.07 -24.25
C ALA A 369 -0.28 2.88 -24.52
N ALA A 370 0.16 1.66 -24.86
CA ALA A 370 1.51 1.51 -25.38
C ALA A 370 1.67 2.57 -26.48
N PRO A 371 2.77 3.35 -26.49
CA PRO A 371 2.92 4.37 -27.52
C PRO A 371 2.89 3.59 -28.82
N GLY A 372 1.83 3.80 -29.61
CA GLY A 372 1.55 2.97 -30.78
C GLY A 372 2.84 2.83 -31.57
N LEU A 373 3.29 1.60 -31.75
CA LEU A 373 4.53 1.35 -32.45
C LEU A 373 4.35 1.96 -33.84
N LEU A 374 5.25 2.87 -34.25
CA LEU A 374 5.07 3.54 -35.52
C LEU A 374 5.06 2.50 -36.64
N GLY A 375 3.97 2.41 -37.40
CA GLY A 375 3.80 1.37 -38.40
C GLY A 375 2.97 0.15 -37.97
N ASP A 376 2.62 0.03 -36.68
CA ASP A 376 1.62 -0.92 -36.15
C ASP A 376 0.23 -0.33 -36.42
N PHE A 377 -0.36 -0.73 -37.53
CA PHE A 377 -1.61 -0.17 -38.03
C PHE A 377 -2.83 -0.95 -37.58
N ASP A 378 -2.67 -2.15 -37.06
CA ASP A 378 -3.78 -2.90 -36.46
C ASP A 378 -3.76 -2.95 -34.92
N ASN A 379 -2.75 -2.31 -34.31
CA ASN A 379 -2.52 -2.15 -32.88
C ASN A 379 -2.38 -3.48 -32.14
N ASP A 380 -1.82 -4.50 -32.79
CA ASP A 380 -1.55 -5.80 -32.15
C ASP A 380 -0.16 -5.90 -31.49
N GLY A 381 0.61 -4.81 -31.54
CA GLY A 381 1.84 -4.62 -30.77
C GLY A 381 3.10 -5.03 -31.50
N ASP A 382 3.00 -5.39 -32.78
CA ASP A 382 4.13 -5.54 -33.68
C ASP A 382 3.94 -4.75 -35.00
N VAL A 383 4.99 -4.69 -35.82
CA VAL A 383 4.95 -4.09 -37.16
C VAL A 383 5.31 -5.18 -38.15
N ASP A 384 4.32 -5.79 -38.79
CA ASP A 384 4.51 -6.95 -39.63
C ASP A 384 3.79 -6.84 -40.99
N GLY A 385 3.63 -7.96 -41.69
CA GLY A 385 2.96 -7.98 -43.00
C GLY A 385 1.46 -7.68 -42.93
N ARG A 386 0.83 -7.87 -41.76
CA ARG A 386 -0.56 -7.57 -41.51
C ARG A 386 -0.77 -6.07 -41.43
N ASP A 387 0.11 -5.33 -40.74
CA ASP A 387 0.07 -3.87 -40.75
C ASP A 387 0.24 -3.31 -42.15
N PHE A 388 1.15 -3.89 -42.94
CA PHE A 388 1.31 -3.50 -44.32
C PHE A 388 0.02 -3.63 -45.12
N LEU A 389 -0.79 -4.68 -44.88
CA LEU A 389 -2.09 -4.86 -45.52
C LEU A 389 -3.12 -3.84 -45.03
N HIS A 390 -3.11 -3.49 -43.74
CA HIS A 390 -3.93 -2.40 -43.20
C HIS A 390 -3.59 -1.07 -43.87
N TRP A 391 -2.30 -0.74 -43.99
CA TRP A 391 -1.84 0.41 -44.75
C TRP A 391 -2.32 0.35 -46.20
N GLN A 392 -2.07 -0.75 -46.94
CA GLN A 392 -2.48 -0.87 -48.35
C GLN A 392 -3.98 -0.66 -48.59
N ARG A 393 -4.83 -0.92 -47.58
CA ARG A 393 -6.29 -0.75 -47.64
C ARG A 393 -6.74 0.66 -47.25
N GLY A 394 -5.82 1.52 -46.80
CA GLY A 394 -6.10 2.86 -46.31
C GLY A 394 -6.59 2.90 -44.87
N ASP A 395 -6.33 1.84 -44.10
CA ASP A 395 -6.72 1.72 -42.67
C ASP A 395 -5.62 2.21 -41.72
N SER A 396 -4.58 2.90 -42.20
CA SER A 396 -3.56 3.52 -41.35
C SER A 396 -4.08 4.85 -40.73
N PRO A 397 -3.53 5.32 -39.58
CA PRO A 397 -4.05 6.49 -38.87
C PRO A 397 -4.14 7.79 -39.68
N ASN A 398 -3.27 7.97 -40.68
CA ASN A 398 -3.32 9.11 -41.61
C ASN A 398 -3.91 8.74 -42.99
N GLY A 399 -4.36 7.49 -43.14
CA GLY A 399 -5.12 7.01 -44.29
C GLY A 399 -6.53 7.57 -44.26
N VAL A 400 -6.95 8.17 -45.36
CA VAL A 400 -8.36 8.54 -45.57
C VAL A 400 -9.04 7.31 -46.15
N SER A 401 -10.06 6.77 -45.48
CA SER A 401 -10.80 5.60 -45.98
C SER A 401 -11.34 5.87 -47.39
N GLY A 402 -10.81 5.16 -48.40
CA GLY A 402 -11.14 5.34 -49.82
C GLY A 402 -10.26 6.34 -50.60
N VAL A 403 -9.21 6.92 -50.01
CA VAL A 403 -8.24 7.80 -50.66
C VAL A 403 -6.80 7.36 -50.29
N SER A 404 -5.84 7.68 -51.18
CA SER A 404 -4.46 7.19 -51.20
C SER A 404 -3.77 7.06 -49.84
N VAL A 405 -3.19 5.88 -49.64
CA VAL A 405 -2.12 5.56 -48.70
C VAL A 405 -1.12 6.70 -48.50
N SER A 406 -0.87 7.05 -47.23
CA SER A 406 0.15 8.02 -46.83
C SER A 406 1.56 7.43 -47.03
N ALA A 407 2.43 8.18 -47.71
CA ALA A 407 3.84 7.80 -47.86
C ALA A 407 4.63 7.94 -46.54
N ALA A 408 4.16 8.80 -45.62
CA ALA A 408 4.72 8.91 -44.28
C ALA A 408 4.48 7.61 -43.49
N ASP A 409 3.24 7.11 -43.52
CA ASP A 409 2.85 5.87 -42.85
C ASP A 409 3.64 4.67 -43.41
N LEU A 410 3.86 4.61 -44.74
CA LEU A 410 4.75 3.60 -45.32
C LEU A 410 6.18 3.68 -44.78
N THR A 411 6.69 4.90 -44.58
CA THR A 411 8.03 5.12 -44.03
C THR A 411 8.10 4.66 -42.58
N ASP A 412 7.05 4.93 -41.80
CA ASP A 412 6.92 4.47 -40.42
C ASP A 412 6.91 2.94 -40.35
N TRP A 413 6.09 2.27 -41.18
CA TRP A 413 6.08 0.82 -41.28
C TRP A 413 7.44 0.26 -41.72
N GLN A 414 8.07 0.82 -42.75
CA GLN A 414 9.38 0.36 -43.23
C GLN A 414 10.48 0.54 -42.17
N GLY A 415 10.42 1.64 -41.41
CA GLY A 415 11.38 1.94 -40.35
C GLY A 415 11.27 1.01 -39.15
N ASN A 416 10.08 0.44 -38.92
CA ASN A 416 9.81 -0.39 -37.75
C ASN A 416 9.48 -1.85 -38.09
N TYR A 417 9.48 -2.26 -39.36
CA TYR A 417 9.15 -3.64 -39.75
C TYR A 417 9.97 -4.68 -38.99
N GLY A 418 9.27 -5.60 -38.34
CA GLY A 418 9.83 -6.62 -37.46
C GLY A 418 10.12 -6.12 -36.04
N ALA A 419 9.61 -4.96 -35.63
CA ALA A 419 9.63 -4.47 -34.25
C ALA A 419 8.33 -4.85 -33.51
N PRO A 420 8.38 -5.16 -32.20
CA PRO A 420 9.59 -5.60 -31.50
C PRO A 420 10.16 -6.86 -32.21
N PRO A 421 11.48 -7.13 -32.10
CA PRO A 421 12.14 -8.21 -32.83
C PRO A 421 11.28 -9.47 -32.81
N LEU A 422 10.72 -9.83 -33.97
CA LEU A 422 9.84 -10.99 -34.10
C LEU A 422 10.53 -12.15 -33.39
N THR A 423 9.91 -12.68 -32.34
CA THR A 423 10.38 -13.88 -31.64
C THR A 423 10.08 -15.12 -32.49
N ALA A 424 10.48 -15.06 -33.76
CA ALA A 424 10.35 -16.13 -34.73
C ALA A 424 11.56 -17.05 -34.62
N VAL A 425 11.64 -17.84 -33.54
CA VAL A 425 12.36 -19.13 -33.57
C VAL A 425 11.58 -20.17 -32.76
N VAL A 426 10.30 -20.36 -33.06
CA VAL A 426 9.80 -21.74 -32.98
C VAL A 426 10.41 -22.41 -34.20
N ALA A 427 11.45 -23.23 -33.99
CA ALA A 427 12.00 -24.06 -35.04
C ALA A 427 10.82 -24.81 -35.66
N VAL A 428 10.40 -24.39 -36.86
CA VAL A 428 9.37 -25.08 -37.61
C VAL A 428 9.92 -26.50 -37.76
N PRO A 429 9.26 -27.52 -37.21
CA PRO A 429 9.72 -28.89 -37.38
C PRO A 429 9.83 -29.09 -38.88
N GLU A 430 11.05 -29.33 -39.37
CA GLU A 430 11.26 -29.46 -40.81
C GLU A 430 10.26 -30.50 -41.31
N PRO A 431 9.44 -30.16 -42.32
CA PRO A 431 8.46 -31.10 -42.83
C PRO A 431 9.20 -32.39 -43.18
N ALA A 432 8.54 -33.54 -42.98
CA ALA A 432 9.06 -34.89 -43.19
C ALA A 432 9.62 -35.17 -44.62
N ALA A 433 9.81 -34.15 -45.46
CA ALA A 433 10.56 -34.16 -46.69
C ALA A 433 11.93 -34.85 -46.55
N GLY A 434 12.67 -34.62 -45.45
CA GLY A 434 13.92 -35.34 -45.19
C GLY A 434 13.71 -36.86 -45.08
N VAL A 435 12.66 -37.26 -44.38
CA VAL A 435 12.25 -38.67 -44.23
C VAL A 435 11.77 -39.25 -45.57
N PHE A 436 11.03 -38.48 -46.38
CA PHE A 436 10.59 -38.90 -47.71
C PHE A 436 11.77 -39.08 -48.68
N VAL A 437 12.74 -38.16 -48.71
CA VAL A 437 13.94 -38.29 -49.54
C VAL A 437 14.80 -39.48 -49.09
N PHE A 438 14.87 -39.73 -47.78
CA PHE A 438 15.56 -40.91 -47.24
C PHE A 438 14.86 -42.22 -47.64
N PHE A 439 13.54 -42.33 -47.51
CA PHE A 439 12.82 -43.52 -47.96
C PHE A 439 12.82 -43.68 -49.49
N LEU A 440 12.79 -42.59 -50.25
CA LEU A 440 12.87 -42.63 -51.70
C LEU A 440 14.25 -43.11 -52.17
N SER A 441 15.32 -42.67 -51.52
CA SER A 441 16.69 -43.12 -51.81
C SER A 441 16.90 -44.59 -51.44
N LEU A 442 16.38 -45.05 -50.29
CA LEU A 442 16.34 -46.47 -49.93
C LEU A 442 15.57 -47.31 -50.95
N ALA A 443 14.40 -46.84 -51.41
CA ALA A 443 13.60 -47.52 -52.42
C ALA A 443 14.34 -47.61 -53.76
N LEU A 444 15.03 -46.54 -54.18
CA LEU A 444 15.84 -46.53 -55.41
C LEU A 444 17.06 -47.47 -55.31
N LEU A 445 17.74 -47.50 -54.16
CA LEU A 445 18.86 -48.42 -53.92
C LEU A 445 18.43 -49.90 -53.92
N SER A 446 17.24 -50.21 -53.40
CA SER A 446 16.70 -51.59 -53.40
C SER A 446 16.38 -52.12 -54.81
N ARG A 447 16.12 -51.24 -55.79
CA ARG A 447 15.88 -51.65 -57.17
C ARG A 447 17.16 -52.01 -57.92
N SER A 448 18.29 -51.39 -57.56
CA SER A 448 19.58 -51.60 -58.24
C SER A 448 20.19 -52.97 -57.94
N THR A 449 19.94 -53.55 -56.77
CA THR A 449 20.45 -54.88 -56.39
C THR A 449 19.69 -56.04 -57.03
N LEU A 450 18.42 -55.83 -57.43
CA LEU A 450 17.58 -56.88 -58.03
C LEU A 450 17.90 -57.16 -59.51
N VAL A 451 18.57 -56.22 -60.21
CA VAL A 451 18.96 -56.38 -61.62
C VAL A 451 20.27 -57.17 -61.77
N LEU A 452 21.13 -57.18 -60.75
CA LEU A 452 22.44 -57.85 -60.80
C LEU A 452 22.40 -59.36 -60.51
N ASN A 453 21.25 -59.92 -60.14
CA ASN A 453 21.12 -61.34 -59.76
C ASN A 453 20.38 -62.20 -60.81
N LYS A 454 20.21 -61.71 -62.04
CA LYS A 454 19.46 -62.39 -63.11
C LYS A 454 20.32 -62.92 -64.27
N SER A 455 21.62 -63.06 -64.06
CA SER A 455 22.55 -63.66 -65.02
C SER A 455 23.40 -64.74 -64.35
N VAL A 456 22.78 -65.92 -64.19
CA VAL A 456 23.43 -67.24 -64.20
C VAL A 456 22.57 -68.15 -65.07
#